data_AF-A0A966DG18-F1
#
_entry.id   AF-A0A966DG18-F1
#
_cell.length_a   1.000
_cell.length_b   1.000
_cell.length_c   1.000
_cell.angle_alpha   90.00
_cell.angle_beta   90.00
_cell.angle_gamma   90.00
#
_symmetry.space_group_name_H-M   'P 1'
#
loop_
_entity.id
_entity.type
_entity.pdbx_description
1 polymer ?
#
loop_
_entity_poly.entity_id
_entity_poly.type
_entity_poly.pdbx_seq_one_letter_code
_entity_poly.pdbx_strand_id
1 'polypeptide(L)'
;MLTLEQLRNLVEEPKAGAKLPTARALRESVCEIVVKEIMGNGAELTVYKNGYALYQIKNRATVFPVNGCKSYSYATNKEDICVDEHLFDQEKWYIRLMLEGEDRLSHNFYMKEKGHQVSYSAEAEDWDALSDQSDCLADRLIQQEMMEELLQMLTNRQRKVVVEYFYMEKTHQQIADELGITRPAVSDAIAKALKRMKKIVLK
;
A
#
# COMPACT_ATOMS: atom_id res chain seq x y z
N MET A 1 -18.82 -22.29 13.48
CA MET A 1 -17.74 -21.28 13.35
C MET A 1 -16.72 -21.61 14.43
N LEU A 2 -15.44 -21.74 14.10
CA LEU A 2 -14.37 -22.00 15.08
C LEU A 2 -13.85 -20.66 15.62
N THR A 3 -13.85 -20.49 16.95
CA THR A 3 -13.31 -19.28 17.59
C THR A 3 -11.82 -19.40 17.90
N LEU A 4 -11.15 -18.27 18.18
CA LEU A 4 -9.73 -18.29 18.56
C LEU A 4 -9.50 -19.05 19.87
N GLU A 5 -10.38 -18.87 20.86
CA GLU A 5 -10.30 -19.60 22.13
C GLU A 5 -10.42 -21.12 21.94
N GLN A 6 -11.38 -21.56 21.11
CA GLN A 6 -11.54 -22.97 20.77
C GLN A 6 -10.28 -23.51 20.06
N LEU A 7 -9.72 -22.75 19.13
CA LEU A 7 -8.51 -23.15 18.41
C LEU A 7 -7.31 -23.32 19.36
N ARG A 8 -7.13 -22.41 20.33
CA ARG A 8 -6.06 -22.50 21.34
C ARG A 8 -6.13 -23.80 22.14
N ASN A 9 -7.34 -24.26 22.47
CA ASN A 9 -7.56 -25.53 23.16
C ASN A 9 -7.32 -26.77 22.26
N LEU A 10 -7.30 -26.61 20.94
CA LEU A 10 -7.07 -27.70 19.99
C LEU A 10 -5.59 -27.89 19.63
N VAL A 11 -4.71 -26.94 19.95
CA VAL A 11 -3.29 -27.02 19.62
C VAL A 11 -2.44 -27.25 20.88
N GLU A 12 -1.28 -27.83 20.69
CA GLU A 12 -0.27 -27.95 21.74
C GLU A 12 0.39 -26.59 22.00
N GLU A 13 0.83 -26.36 23.23
CA GLU A 13 1.59 -25.17 23.55
C GLU A 13 3.09 -25.38 23.25
N PRO A 14 3.72 -24.53 22.42
CA PRO A 14 5.14 -24.65 22.14
C PRO A 14 5.97 -24.51 23.42
N LYS A 15 6.99 -25.36 23.58
CA LYS A 15 7.90 -25.29 24.73
C LYS A 15 8.58 -23.91 24.80
N ALA A 16 8.66 -23.35 26.01
CA ALA A 16 9.37 -22.09 26.24
C ALA A 16 10.81 -22.18 25.72
N GLY A 17 11.22 -21.22 24.87
CA GLY A 17 12.54 -21.18 24.25
C GLY A 17 12.73 -22.13 23.05
N ALA A 18 11.70 -22.84 22.59
CA ALA A 18 11.78 -23.65 21.37
C ALA A 18 12.09 -22.77 20.16
N LYS A 19 13.01 -23.26 19.31
CA LYS A 19 13.32 -22.60 18.04
C LYS A 19 12.09 -22.62 17.14
N LEU A 20 11.73 -21.46 16.60
CA LEU A 20 10.64 -21.32 15.64
C LEU A 20 10.89 -22.21 14.41
N PRO A 21 9.93 -23.07 14.01
CA PRO A 21 10.08 -23.88 12.82
C PRO A 21 10.02 -23.02 11.56
N THR A 22 10.67 -23.48 10.49
CA THR A 22 10.57 -22.84 9.18
C THR A 22 9.26 -23.23 8.49
N ALA A 23 8.76 -22.38 7.59
CA ALA A 23 7.60 -22.71 6.76
C ALA A 23 7.79 -24.03 5.99
N ARG A 24 9.02 -24.29 5.51
CA ARG A 24 9.38 -25.55 4.85
C ARG A 24 9.25 -26.73 5.82
N ALA A 25 9.81 -26.61 7.03
CA ALA A 25 9.73 -27.67 8.04
C ALA A 25 8.28 -28.02 8.40
N LEU A 26 7.39 -27.03 8.52
CA LEU A 26 5.96 -27.31 8.77
C LEU A 26 5.29 -28.03 7.59
N ARG A 27 5.55 -27.62 6.34
CA ARG A 27 4.97 -28.27 5.15
C ARG A 27 5.47 -29.70 4.94
N GLU A 28 6.73 -29.96 5.23
CA GLU A 28 7.35 -31.28 5.09
C GLU A 28 7.15 -32.16 6.34
N SER A 29 6.66 -31.60 7.44
CA SER A 29 6.41 -32.36 8.67
C SER A 29 5.19 -33.27 8.55
N VAL A 30 5.19 -34.33 9.35
CA VAL A 30 4.01 -35.19 9.58
C VAL A 30 3.06 -34.56 10.63
N CYS A 31 3.24 -33.28 10.96
CA CYS A 31 2.40 -32.61 11.93
C CYS A 31 1.00 -32.38 11.34
N GLU A 32 -0.02 -32.80 12.09
CA GLU A 32 -1.41 -32.66 11.69
C GLU A 32 -1.81 -31.18 11.55
N ILE A 33 -2.56 -30.88 10.50
CA ILE A 33 -3.20 -29.58 10.31
C ILE A 33 -4.52 -29.58 11.06
N VAL A 34 -4.68 -28.66 12.01
CA VAL A 34 -5.92 -28.50 12.79
C VAL A 34 -6.98 -27.75 11.99
N VAL A 35 -6.58 -26.66 11.33
CA VAL A 35 -7.48 -25.83 10.53
C VAL A 35 -6.69 -25.07 9.47
N LYS A 36 -7.35 -24.76 8.34
CA LYS A 36 -6.80 -23.95 7.26
C LYS A 36 -7.89 -23.03 6.71
N GLU A 37 -7.55 -21.76 6.51
CA GLU A 37 -8.39 -20.75 5.87
C GLU A 37 -7.70 -20.21 4.61
N ILE A 38 -8.47 -19.97 3.55
CA ILE A 38 -8.01 -19.32 2.33
C ILE A 38 -8.82 -18.03 2.14
N MET A 39 -8.11 -16.91 2.12
CA MET A 39 -8.68 -15.57 2.02
C MET A 39 -8.86 -15.17 0.55
N GLY A 40 -9.79 -14.25 0.28
CA GLY A 40 -10.11 -13.80 -1.09
C GLY A 40 -8.94 -13.14 -1.85
N ASN A 41 -7.94 -12.63 -1.14
CA ASN A 41 -6.71 -12.06 -1.71
C ASN A 41 -5.64 -13.12 -2.04
N GLY A 42 -5.94 -14.41 -1.86
CA GLY A 42 -4.99 -15.51 -2.06
C GLY A 42 -4.03 -15.74 -0.90
N ALA A 43 -4.25 -15.11 0.25
CA ALA A 43 -3.55 -15.47 1.48
C ALA A 43 -4.09 -16.79 2.03
N GLU A 44 -3.19 -17.57 2.61
CA GLU A 44 -3.47 -18.85 3.25
C GLU A 44 -2.97 -18.78 4.70
N LEU A 45 -3.82 -19.22 5.62
CA LEU A 45 -3.47 -19.38 7.03
C LEU A 45 -3.72 -20.82 7.44
N THR A 46 -2.66 -21.52 7.83
CA THR A 46 -2.71 -22.94 8.22
C THR A 46 -2.19 -23.08 9.65
N VAL A 47 -2.96 -23.75 10.51
CA VAL A 47 -2.60 -23.97 11.92
C VAL A 47 -2.32 -25.45 12.14
N TYR A 48 -1.16 -25.72 12.73
CA TYR A 48 -0.65 -27.08 12.99
C TYR A 48 -0.87 -27.48 14.44
N LYS A 49 -1.01 -28.79 14.67
CA LYS A 49 -1.28 -29.37 15.98
C LYS A 49 -0.22 -29.03 17.02
N ASN A 50 1.02 -28.80 16.59
CA ASN A 50 2.15 -28.40 17.44
C ASN A 50 2.14 -26.92 17.89
N GLY A 51 1.04 -26.18 17.69
CA GLY A 51 0.89 -24.81 18.20
C GLY A 51 1.37 -23.70 17.29
N TYR A 52 1.83 -24.02 16.07
CA TYR A 52 2.32 -23.01 15.13
C TYR A 52 1.32 -22.74 14.00
N ALA A 53 1.20 -21.47 13.66
CA ALA A 53 0.50 -20.99 12.48
C ALA A 53 1.51 -20.66 11.37
N LEU A 54 1.17 -21.02 10.14
CA LEU A 54 1.84 -20.65 8.90
C LEU A 54 0.93 -19.70 8.13
N TYR A 55 1.34 -18.45 8.00
CA TYR A 55 0.69 -17.47 7.13
C TYR A 55 1.48 -17.31 5.84
N GLN A 56 0.82 -17.40 4.69
CA GLN A 56 1.46 -17.34 3.39
C GLN A 56 0.62 -16.52 2.39
N ILE A 57 1.28 -15.65 1.64
CA ILE A 57 0.71 -14.99 0.47
C ILE A 57 1.71 -15.04 -0.68
N LYS A 58 1.32 -15.67 -1.79
CA LYS A 58 2.22 -15.96 -2.92
C LYS A 58 3.50 -16.68 -2.43
N ASN A 59 4.67 -16.09 -2.67
CA ASN A 59 5.98 -16.64 -2.29
C ASN A 59 6.50 -16.16 -0.92
N ARG A 60 5.71 -15.38 -0.18
CA ARG A 60 6.08 -14.88 1.16
C ARG A 60 5.36 -15.69 2.22
N ALA A 61 6.08 -16.09 3.25
CA ALA A 61 5.51 -16.85 4.36
C ALA A 61 6.17 -16.46 5.69
N THR A 62 5.39 -16.58 6.76
CA THR A 62 5.85 -16.37 8.14
C THR A 62 5.23 -17.43 9.04
N VAL A 63 5.95 -17.78 10.10
CA VAL A 63 5.53 -18.77 11.09
C VAL A 63 5.51 -18.10 12.46
N PHE A 64 4.51 -18.42 13.29
CA PHE A 64 4.37 -17.87 14.63
C PHE A 64 3.55 -18.78 15.53
N PRO A 65 3.75 -18.72 16.86
CA PRO A 65 2.95 -19.50 17.81
C PRO A 65 1.54 -18.92 17.95
N VAL A 66 0.51 -19.78 17.93
CA VAL A 66 -0.90 -19.38 18.07
C VAL A 66 -1.15 -18.71 19.44
N ASN A 67 -0.64 -19.31 20.52
CA ASN A 67 -0.79 -18.78 21.89
C ASN A 67 0.02 -17.49 22.14
N GLY A 68 0.91 -17.12 21.22
CA GLY A 68 1.63 -15.84 21.29
C GLY A 68 0.79 -14.64 20.83
N CYS A 69 -0.30 -14.88 20.11
CA CYS A 69 -1.15 -13.83 19.56
C CYS A 69 -2.19 -13.38 20.59
N LYS A 70 -1.84 -12.39 21.41
CA LYS A 70 -2.69 -11.82 22.47
C LYS A 70 -3.44 -10.58 21.97
N SER A 71 -3.34 -9.46 22.68
CA SER A 71 -3.79 -8.15 22.22
C SER A 71 -3.16 -7.75 20.87
N TYR A 72 -3.77 -6.76 20.24
CA TYR A 72 -3.30 -6.19 18.98
C TYR A 72 -3.24 -4.67 19.10
N SER A 73 -2.09 -4.09 18.77
CA SER A 73 -1.90 -2.64 18.80
C SER A 73 -1.55 -2.14 17.41
N TYR A 74 -2.15 -1.02 17.02
CA TYR A 74 -1.83 -0.35 15.76
C TYR A 74 -1.81 1.16 15.95
N ALA A 75 -0.89 1.81 15.25
CA ALA A 75 -0.75 3.26 15.28
C ALA A 75 -1.66 3.90 14.22
N THR A 76 -2.31 5.00 14.58
CA THR A 76 -2.95 5.92 13.65
C THR A 76 -2.22 7.26 13.66
N ASN A 77 -2.55 8.17 12.73
CA ASN A 77 -1.95 9.51 12.72
C ASN A 77 -2.27 10.35 13.97
N LYS A 78 -3.20 9.90 14.82
CA LYS A 78 -3.68 10.65 16.00
C LYS A 78 -3.31 9.98 17.32
N GLU A 79 -3.41 8.66 17.37
CA GLU A 79 -3.25 7.88 18.60
C GLU A 79 -2.89 6.42 18.30
N ASP A 80 -2.29 5.77 19.31
CA ASP A 80 -2.06 4.33 19.32
C ASP A 80 -3.29 3.63 19.90
N ILE A 81 -3.88 2.73 19.11
CA ILE A 81 -5.07 1.99 19.50
C ILE A 81 -4.65 0.58 19.91
N CYS A 82 -5.11 0.13 21.09
CA CYS A 82 -4.91 -1.22 21.59
C CYS A 82 -6.25 -1.95 21.66
N VAL A 83 -6.35 -3.08 20.97
CA VAL A 83 -7.47 -4.00 21.01
C VAL A 83 -7.10 -5.14 21.96
N ASP A 84 -7.89 -5.30 23.02
CA ASP A 84 -7.63 -6.31 24.03
C ASP A 84 -7.80 -7.74 23.50
N GLU A 85 -7.09 -8.68 24.10
CA GLU A 85 -7.11 -10.10 23.77
C GLU A 85 -8.52 -10.72 23.83
N HIS A 86 -9.31 -10.38 24.85
CA HIS A 86 -10.64 -10.98 25.06
C HIS A 86 -11.61 -10.69 23.91
N LEU A 87 -11.40 -9.59 23.17
CA LEU A 87 -12.20 -9.27 21.99
C LEU A 87 -11.97 -10.25 20.85
N PHE A 88 -10.82 -10.91 20.80
CA PHE A 88 -10.51 -11.89 19.76
C PHE A 88 -10.93 -13.32 20.12
N ASP A 89 -11.07 -13.64 21.41
CA ASP A 89 -11.32 -15.01 21.87
C ASP A 89 -12.63 -15.59 21.31
N GLN A 90 -13.68 -14.77 21.20
CA GLN A 90 -15.00 -15.16 20.65
C GLN A 90 -15.13 -14.93 19.15
N GLU A 91 -14.17 -14.25 18.53
CA GLU A 91 -14.17 -13.95 17.11
C GLU A 91 -13.68 -15.14 16.29
N LYS A 92 -13.86 -15.05 14.96
CA LYS A 92 -13.33 -16.08 14.04
C LYS A 92 -11.83 -16.23 14.25
N TRP A 93 -11.40 -17.48 14.41
CA TRP A 93 -10.03 -17.85 14.76
C TRP A 93 -8.95 -17.18 13.88
N TYR A 94 -9.25 -16.94 12.61
CA TYR A 94 -8.30 -16.39 11.65
C TYR A 94 -8.09 -14.88 11.80
N ILE A 95 -8.97 -14.11 12.46
CA ILE A 95 -8.90 -12.64 12.48
C ILE A 95 -7.60 -12.17 13.15
N ARG A 96 -7.36 -12.58 14.40
CA ARG A 96 -6.16 -12.15 15.13
C ARG A 96 -4.87 -12.71 14.54
N LEU A 97 -4.92 -13.97 14.07
CA LEU A 97 -3.77 -14.63 13.47
C LEU A 97 -3.42 -14.03 12.09
N MET A 98 -4.41 -13.59 11.31
CA MET A 98 -4.18 -12.88 10.05
C MET A 98 -3.47 -11.55 10.29
N LEU A 99 -3.90 -10.77 11.29
CA LEU A 99 -3.22 -9.52 11.65
C LEU A 99 -1.75 -9.75 12.02
N GLU A 100 -1.47 -10.78 12.83
CA GLU A 100 -0.08 -11.18 13.14
C GLU A 100 0.72 -11.52 11.88
N GLY A 101 0.09 -12.26 10.96
CA GLY A 101 0.69 -12.67 9.70
C GLY A 101 1.07 -11.49 8.81
N GLU A 102 0.15 -10.54 8.63
CA GLU A 102 0.36 -9.32 7.85
C GLU A 102 1.47 -8.44 8.43
N ASP A 103 1.46 -8.20 9.74
CA ASP A 103 2.48 -7.41 10.41
C ASP A 103 3.86 -8.04 10.29
N ARG A 104 3.97 -9.35 10.51
CA ARG A 104 5.24 -10.06 10.38
C ARG A 104 5.76 -10.05 8.95
N LEU A 105 4.89 -10.23 7.95
CA LEU A 105 5.31 -10.15 6.55
C LEU A 105 5.74 -8.74 6.15
N SER A 106 5.04 -7.71 6.62
CA SER A 106 5.37 -6.31 6.40
C SER A 106 6.71 -5.96 7.06
N HIS A 107 6.92 -6.38 8.30
CA HIS A 107 8.18 -6.20 9.02
C HIS A 107 9.35 -6.92 8.32
N ASN A 108 9.17 -8.19 7.94
CA ASN A 108 10.19 -8.96 7.23
C ASN A 108 10.56 -8.32 5.88
N PHE A 109 9.57 -7.77 5.18
CA PHE A 109 9.79 -7.03 3.94
C PHE A 109 10.62 -5.77 4.19
N TYR A 110 10.22 -4.94 5.16
CA TYR A 110 10.92 -3.71 5.52
C TYR A 110 12.35 -3.96 6.00
N MET A 111 12.58 -4.99 6.82
CA MET A 111 13.93 -5.34 7.30
C MET A 111 14.82 -5.85 6.17
N LYS A 112 14.25 -6.55 5.19
CA LYS A 112 15.00 -6.95 3.99
C LYS A 112 15.38 -5.75 3.13
N GLU A 113 14.46 -4.79 2.94
CA GLU A 113 14.77 -3.55 2.21
C GLU A 113 15.82 -2.72 2.93
N LYS A 114 15.71 -2.53 4.24
CA LYS A 114 16.74 -1.88 5.07
C LYS A 114 18.08 -2.60 5.01
N GLY A 115 18.10 -3.92 5.01
CA GLY A 115 19.33 -4.70 4.85
C GLY A 115 20.00 -4.51 3.48
N HIS A 116 19.25 -4.07 2.47
CA HIS A 116 19.77 -3.66 1.16
C HIS A 116 20.09 -2.16 1.08
N GLN A 117 19.76 -1.37 2.10
CA GLN A 117 20.18 0.02 2.21
C GLN A 117 21.60 0.07 2.78
N VAL A 118 22.56 0.47 1.94
CA VAL A 118 23.89 0.87 2.41
C VAL A 118 23.75 2.24 3.07
N SER A 119 24.02 2.33 4.38
CA SER A 119 24.07 3.61 5.09
C SER A 119 25.23 4.45 4.54
N TYR A 120 24.93 5.37 3.64
CA TYR A 120 25.87 6.42 3.20
C TYR A 120 25.89 7.53 4.25
N SER A 121 26.59 7.28 5.36
CA SER A 121 26.77 8.26 6.43
C SER A 121 28.23 8.32 6.85
N ALA A 122 29.07 8.83 5.96
CA ALA A 122 30.34 9.44 6.38
C ALA A 122 30.49 10.83 5.79
N GLU A 123 30.25 11.04 4.49
CA GLU A 123 30.44 12.36 3.87
C GLU A 123 29.56 12.49 2.63
N ALA A 124 28.49 13.29 2.69
CA ALA A 124 27.84 13.93 1.54
C ALA A 124 26.65 14.76 2.04
N GLU A 125 26.94 16.00 2.42
CA GLU A 125 26.00 17.10 2.33
C GLU A 125 25.63 17.28 0.85
N ASP A 126 24.62 16.55 0.34
CA ASP A 126 23.87 16.89 -0.89
C ASP A 126 22.80 15.82 -1.20
N TRP A 127 21.86 15.62 -0.27
CA TRP A 127 20.66 14.82 -0.54
C TRP A 127 19.77 15.42 -1.65
N ASP A 128 19.89 16.72 -1.90
CA ASP A 128 19.13 17.43 -2.94
C ASP A 128 19.56 16.98 -4.36
N ALA A 129 20.82 16.56 -4.52
CA ALA A 129 21.39 16.14 -5.80
C ALA A 129 21.07 14.69 -6.20
N LEU A 130 20.60 13.87 -5.26
CA LEU A 130 20.29 12.44 -5.47
C LEU A 130 18.80 12.10 -5.34
N SER A 131 17.93 13.09 -5.17
CA SER A 131 16.52 12.88 -5.52
C SER A 131 16.48 12.61 -7.03
N ASP A 132 16.40 11.33 -7.40
CA ASP A 132 15.98 10.98 -8.73
C ASP A 132 14.55 11.52 -8.84
N GLN A 133 14.41 12.68 -9.50
CA GLN A 133 13.14 13.28 -9.93
C GLN A 133 12.41 12.38 -10.95
N SER A 134 12.62 11.06 -10.91
CA SER A 134 11.82 10.12 -11.66
C SER A 134 10.50 9.95 -10.91
N ASP A 135 9.48 10.64 -11.40
CA ASP A 135 8.10 10.55 -10.93
C ASP A 135 7.74 9.08 -10.67
N CYS A 136 7.48 8.73 -9.40
CA CYS A 136 7.12 7.36 -9.08
C CYS A 136 5.82 6.99 -9.81
N LEU A 137 5.52 5.69 -9.95
CA LEU A 137 4.28 5.26 -10.62
C LEU A 137 3.03 5.90 -9.99
N ALA A 138 3.04 6.13 -8.67
CA ALA A 138 1.95 6.81 -7.99
C ALA A 138 1.87 8.30 -8.39
N ASP A 139 3.00 9.01 -8.46
CA ASP A 139 3.02 10.42 -8.88
C ASP A 139 2.51 10.58 -10.31
N ARG A 140 2.89 9.67 -11.23
CA ARG A 140 2.37 9.67 -12.60
C ARG A 140 0.87 9.43 -12.67
N LEU A 141 0.34 8.51 -11.86
CA LEU A 141 -1.11 8.26 -11.79
C LEU A 141 -1.85 9.48 -11.22
N ILE A 142 -1.33 10.09 -10.17
CA ILE A 142 -1.87 11.32 -9.55
C ILE A 142 -1.85 12.47 -10.57
N GLN A 143 -0.73 12.65 -11.29
CA GLN A 143 -0.62 13.68 -12.33
C GLN A 143 -1.61 13.46 -13.47
N GLN A 144 -1.80 12.20 -13.89
CA GLN A 144 -2.75 11.86 -14.95
C GLN A 144 -4.20 12.14 -14.50
N GLU A 145 -4.59 11.68 -13.32
CA GLU A 145 -5.93 11.89 -12.76
C GLU A 145 -6.22 13.39 -12.57
N MET A 146 -5.25 14.13 -12.01
CA MET A 146 -5.35 15.59 -11.86
C MET A 146 -5.49 16.30 -13.22
N MET A 147 -4.75 15.86 -14.25
CA MET A 147 -4.86 16.43 -15.60
C MET A 147 -6.25 16.18 -16.22
N GLU A 148 -6.78 14.98 -16.06
CA GLU A 148 -8.12 14.62 -16.54
C GLU A 148 -9.20 15.50 -15.87
N GLU A 149 -9.14 15.68 -14.56
CA GLU A 149 -10.05 16.57 -13.81
C GLU A 149 -9.97 18.03 -14.27
N LEU A 150 -8.74 18.56 -14.43
CA LEU A 150 -8.50 19.93 -14.87
C LEU A 150 -9.07 20.17 -16.27
N LEU A 151 -8.85 19.23 -17.21
CA LEU A 151 -9.34 19.33 -18.57
C LEU A 151 -10.86 19.16 -18.67
N GLN A 152 -11.49 18.36 -17.80
CA GLN A 152 -12.94 18.17 -17.78
C GLN A 152 -13.71 19.46 -17.48
N MET A 153 -13.11 20.38 -16.71
CA MET A 153 -13.71 21.65 -16.28
C MET A 153 -13.58 22.80 -17.29
N LEU A 154 -12.78 22.60 -18.34
CA LEU A 154 -12.64 23.53 -19.45
C LEU A 154 -13.75 23.32 -20.47
N THR A 155 -14.18 24.41 -21.12
CA THR A 155 -15.02 24.27 -22.31
C THR A 155 -14.23 23.63 -23.45
N ASN A 156 -14.89 23.01 -24.42
CA ASN A 156 -14.22 22.39 -25.58
C ASN A 156 -13.23 23.36 -26.26
N ARG A 157 -13.60 24.65 -26.36
CA ARG A 157 -12.73 25.68 -26.93
C ARG A 157 -11.52 25.99 -26.05
N GLN A 158 -11.70 26.08 -24.73
CA GLN A 158 -10.59 26.29 -23.79
C GLN A 158 -9.65 25.09 -23.77
N ARG A 159 -10.19 23.87 -23.72
CA ARG A 159 -9.42 22.62 -23.74
C ARG A 159 -8.56 22.54 -25.01
N LYS A 160 -9.16 22.79 -26.18
CA LYS A 160 -8.44 22.76 -27.46
C LYS A 160 -7.27 23.75 -27.48
N VAL A 161 -7.51 25.00 -27.09
CA VAL A 161 -6.47 26.03 -27.04
C VAL A 161 -5.36 25.69 -26.03
N VAL A 162 -5.71 25.16 -24.86
CA VAL A 162 -4.74 24.76 -23.82
C VAL A 162 -3.87 23.60 -24.30
N VAL A 163 -4.45 22.57 -24.90
CA VAL A 163 -3.71 21.42 -25.43
C VAL A 163 -2.79 21.87 -26.58
N GLU A 164 -3.29 22.67 -27.51
CA GLU A 164 -2.46 23.16 -28.63
C GLU A 164 -1.30 24.05 -28.17
N TYR A 165 -1.50 24.85 -27.13
CA TYR A 165 -0.46 25.72 -26.62
C TYR A 165 0.58 24.97 -25.75
N PHE A 166 0.13 24.18 -24.77
CA PHE A 166 1.03 23.58 -23.78
C PHE A 166 1.55 22.20 -24.18
N TYR A 167 0.78 21.40 -24.92
CA TYR A 167 1.18 20.04 -25.29
C TYR A 167 1.77 19.97 -26.70
N MET A 168 1.20 20.74 -27.65
CA MET A 168 1.69 20.80 -29.03
C MET A 168 2.65 21.98 -29.28
N GLU A 169 2.97 22.77 -28.26
CA GLU A 169 3.89 23.91 -28.29
C GLU A 169 3.61 24.95 -29.41
N LYS A 170 2.34 25.09 -29.84
CA LYS A 170 1.96 26.05 -30.88
C LYS A 170 1.96 27.46 -30.33
N THR A 171 2.38 28.42 -31.14
CA THR A 171 2.28 29.84 -30.80
C THR A 171 0.83 30.33 -30.81
N HIS A 172 0.52 31.40 -30.07
CA HIS A 172 -0.82 32.01 -30.10
C HIS A 172 -1.26 32.42 -31.51
N GLN A 173 -0.32 32.73 -32.41
CA GLN A 173 -0.62 33.09 -33.80
C GLN A 173 -1.00 31.85 -34.61
N GLN A 174 -0.26 30.75 -34.51
CA GLN A 174 -0.59 29.50 -35.18
C GLN A 174 -1.96 28.96 -34.75
N ILE A 175 -2.26 29.03 -33.45
CA ILE A 175 -3.57 28.64 -32.89
C ILE A 175 -4.68 29.56 -33.42
N ALA A 176 -4.41 30.87 -33.50
CA ALA A 176 -5.36 31.83 -34.04
C ALA A 176 -5.69 31.55 -35.51
N ASP A 177 -4.67 31.29 -36.32
CA ASP A 177 -4.79 30.98 -37.75
C ASP A 177 -5.55 29.65 -37.96
N GLU A 178 -5.27 28.62 -37.15
CA GLU A 178 -5.93 27.31 -37.23
C GLU A 178 -7.39 27.33 -36.75
N LEU A 179 -7.68 28.10 -35.72
CA LEU A 179 -9.04 28.23 -35.17
C LEU A 179 -9.87 29.31 -35.87
N GLY A 180 -9.28 30.09 -36.79
CA GLY A 180 -9.95 31.19 -37.49
C GLY A 180 -10.37 32.33 -36.56
N ILE A 181 -9.61 32.59 -35.50
CA ILE A 181 -9.90 33.62 -34.49
C ILE A 181 -8.74 34.59 -34.34
N THR A 182 -8.94 35.67 -33.60
CA THR A 182 -7.87 36.64 -33.37
C THR A 182 -6.89 36.16 -32.29
N ARG A 183 -5.61 36.51 -32.43
CA ARG A 183 -4.57 36.23 -31.42
C ARG A 183 -4.95 36.68 -29.99
N PRO A 184 -5.57 37.87 -29.78
CA PRO A 184 -6.06 38.25 -28.45
C PRO A 184 -7.14 37.31 -27.90
N ALA A 185 -8.02 36.77 -28.76
CA ALA A 185 -9.04 35.81 -28.34
C ALA A 185 -8.44 34.48 -27.87
N VAL A 186 -7.32 34.03 -28.48
CA VAL A 186 -6.54 32.89 -28.00
C VAL A 186 -5.96 33.19 -26.61
N SER A 187 -5.32 34.34 -26.45
CA SER A 187 -4.73 34.76 -25.17
C SER A 187 -5.77 34.82 -24.04
N ASP A 188 -6.94 35.39 -24.31
CA ASP A 188 -8.05 35.46 -23.35
C ASP A 188 -8.62 34.07 -23.02
N ALA A 189 -8.70 33.17 -24.00
CA ALA A 189 -9.12 31.78 -23.79
C ALA A 189 -8.17 31.02 -22.85
N ILE A 190 -6.84 31.18 -23.03
CA ILE A 190 -5.82 30.58 -22.14
C ILE A 190 -5.93 31.17 -20.74
N ALA A 191 -6.00 32.50 -20.61
CA ALA A 191 -6.10 33.16 -19.31
C ALA A 191 -7.35 32.70 -18.52
N LYS A 192 -8.50 32.60 -19.19
CA LYS A 192 -9.74 32.08 -18.60
C LYS A 192 -9.64 30.60 -18.24
N ALA A 193 -8.96 29.79 -19.05
CA ALA A 193 -8.75 28.37 -18.77
C ALA A 193 -7.87 28.18 -17.52
N LEU A 194 -6.73 28.88 -17.45
CA LEU A 194 -5.84 28.85 -16.28
C LEU A 194 -6.54 29.33 -15.01
N LYS A 195 -7.36 30.37 -15.09
CA LYS A 195 -8.16 30.86 -13.95
C LYS A 195 -9.17 29.81 -13.45
N ARG A 196 -9.74 29.00 -14.35
CA ARG A 196 -10.65 27.90 -13.98
C ARG A 196 -9.89 26.75 -13.33
N MET A 197 -8.78 26.33 -13.92
CA MET A 197 -7.92 25.27 -13.41
C MET A 197 -7.36 25.61 -12.01
N LYS A 198 -6.92 26.85 -11.77
CA LYS A 198 -6.42 27.31 -10.46
C LYS A 198 -7.42 27.19 -9.31
N LYS A 199 -8.73 27.17 -9.57
CA LYS A 199 -9.75 27.04 -8.51
C LYS A 199 -9.80 25.64 -7.90
N ILE A 200 -9.20 24.64 -8.56
CA ILE A 200 -9.22 23.23 -8.13
C ILE A 200 -7.98 22.93 -7.30
N VAL A 201 -6.81 23.38 -7.77
CA VAL A 201 -5.53 23.20 -7.07
C VAL A 201 -5.48 23.91 -5.69
N LEU A 202 -6.36 24.89 -5.46
CA LEU A 202 -6.46 25.66 -4.22
C LEU A 202 -7.66 25.28 -3.33
N LYS A 203 -8.41 24.22 -3.69
CA LYS A 203 -9.44 23.63 -2.83
C LYS A 203 -8.84 22.54 -1.95
#